data_AF-A0A812MGI9-F1
#
_entry.id   AF-A0A812MGI9-F1
#
_cell.length_a   1.000
_cell.length_b   1.000
_cell.length_c   1.000
_cell.angle_alpha   90.00
_cell.angle_beta   90.00
_cell.angle_gamma   90.00
#
_symmetry.space_group_name_H-M   'P 1'
#
loop_
_entity.id
_entity.type
_entity.pdbx_description
1 polymer ?
#
loop_
_entity_poly.entity_id
_entity_poly.type
_entity_poly.pdbx_seq_one_letter_code
_entity_poly.pdbx_strand_id
1 'polypeptide(L)'
;MWDIYIYIINFFECYTGVVDPFLVDLAQCGQNKRNECRNLHFLIHRRRKVLPVVISWVPTPVRYTRGKPTIKTVTYPVLHLSSWCKQCFSTGGHMLLGGYNLDDERKFRQLFVQFWHRFRFCRPDLDLYKQEFAHDLSLCIPVAYHGDEGRGKMKRPLMVLAFQPLISHMGPEYTNANGHSFTTRMLFTVVPSELYHGDKTIDTLHGALVQDWLSLYNEGLKDWYNLGPTSSTKSWPRDGIVEDPFKTNKVSPLRSLPSCSEASWAKPDPAHTYAIVGWGKDMVASSIILLAHLGIWGGGSIQKKLNEAFDRFKVWCKLTHRLTQYPAGCGKGYDTAVIGAWLQTVTRDVDPSAEGYGLLAVRCARLRWPLLDLDHQIACGAQFLLNPLCVL
;
A
#
# COMPACT_ATOMS: atom_id res chain seq x y z
N MET A 1 -30.44 1.65 47.42
CA MET A 1 -29.54 0.48 47.48
C MET A 1 -30.23 -0.56 46.63
N TRP A 2 -29.69 -0.87 45.45
CA TRP A 2 -30.34 -1.75 44.47
C TRP A 2 -29.44 -2.96 44.24
N ASP A 3 -29.86 -4.11 44.76
CA ASP A 3 -29.11 -5.35 44.61
C ASP A 3 -29.30 -5.92 43.21
N ILE A 4 -28.19 -6.04 42.46
CA ILE A 4 -28.18 -6.64 41.14
C ILE A 4 -27.81 -8.12 41.29
N TYR A 5 -28.78 -9.01 41.08
CA TYR A 5 -28.55 -10.44 41.00
C TYR A 5 -28.14 -10.85 39.58
N ILE A 6 -26.93 -11.39 39.41
CA ILE A 6 -26.49 -12.00 38.16
C ILE A 6 -26.84 -13.49 38.20
N TYR A 7 -27.85 -13.88 37.42
CA TYR A 7 -28.13 -15.29 37.12
C TYR A 7 -27.20 -15.78 36.00
N ILE A 8 -26.28 -16.69 36.32
CA ILE A 8 -25.53 -17.45 35.31
C ILE A 8 -26.34 -18.70 34.97
N ILE A 9 -27.15 -18.64 33.92
CA ILE A 9 -27.82 -19.83 33.37
C ILE A 9 -26.83 -20.55 32.46
N ASN A 10 -26.40 -21.74 32.88
CA ASN A 10 -25.39 -22.52 32.18
C ASN A 10 -26.04 -23.37 31.07
N PHE A 11 -26.31 -22.76 29.92
CA PHE A 11 -26.82 -23.45 28.73
C PHE A 11 -25.72 -24.31 28.07
N PHE A 12 -25.53 -25.52 28.57
CA PHE A 12 -24.85 -26.61 27.84
C PHE A 12 -25.85 -27.42 27.00
N GLU A 13 -26.68 -26.73 26.21
CA GLU A 13 -27.22 -27.35 25.01
C GLU A 13 -26.10 -27.36 23.96
N CYS A 14 -25.83 -28.53 23.39
CA CYS A 14 -25.00 -28.63 22.19
C CYS A 14 -25.76 -28.00 21.01
N TYR A 15 -25.69 -26.67 20.90
CA TYR A 15 -26.02 -25.99 19.66
C TYR A 15 -25.18 -26.64 18.56
N THR A 16 -25.85 -27.37 17.67
CA THR A 16 -25.28 -27.74 16.37
C THR A 16 -24.88 -26.43 15.72
N GLY A 17 -23.58 -26.09 15.77
CA GLY A 17 -23.11 -24.76 15.44
C GLY A 17 -23.62 -24.34 14.07
N VAL A 18 -23.95 -23.05 13.90
CA VAL A 18 -24.40 -22.52 12.61
C VAL A 18 -23.24 -22.60 11.62
N VAL A 19 -23.15 -23.74 10.94
CA VAL A 19 -22.17 -24.00 9.90
C VAL A 19 -22.63 -23.24 8.65
N ASP A 20 -22.02 -22.09 8.38
CA ASP A 20 -22.21 -21.39 7.11
C ASP A 20 -21.82 -22.35 5.96
N PRO A 21 -22.76 -22.73 5.07
CA PRO A 21 -22.46 -23.62 3.96
C PRO A 21 -21.41 -23.07 3.01
N PHE A 22 -21.21 -21.74 2.96
CA PHE A 22 -20.15 -21.11 2.20
C PHE A 22 -18.77 -21.32 2.83
N LEU A 23 -18.64 -21.35 4.16
CA LEU A 23 -17.38 -21.68 4.83
C LEU A 23 -16.98 -23.15 4.61
N VAL A 24 -17.95 -24.06 4.53
CA VAL A 24 -17.71 -25.47 4.16
C VAL A 24 -17.19 -25.58 2.72
N ASP A 25 -17.87 -24.95 1.77
CA ASP A 25 -17.44 -24.84 0.37
C ASP A 25 -16.01 -24.23 0.26
N LEU A 26 -15.72 -23.19 1.05
CA LEU A 26 -14.42 -22.51 1.10
C LEU A 26 -13.32 -23.44 1.63
N ALA A 27 -13.60 -24.17 2.72
CA ALA A 27 -12.69 -25.17 3.28
C ALA A 27 -12.40 -26.31 2.29
N GLN A 28 -13.41 -26.78 1.56
CA GLN A 28 -13.25 -27.78 0.50
C GLN A 28 -12.32 -27.28 -0.63
N CYS A 29 -12.33 -25.99 -0.95
CA CYS A 29 -11.42 -25.45 -1.97
C CYS A 29 -9.94 -25.67 -1.60
N GLY A 30 -9.59 -25.54 -0.31
CA GLY A 30 -8.24 -25.72 0.22
C GLY A 30 -7.77 -27.17 0.38
N GLN A 31 -8.67 -28.17 0.33
CA GLN A 31 -8.29 -29.58 0.48
C GLN A 31 -7.29 -30.04 -0.59
N ASN A 32 -7.40 -29.51 -1.82
CA ASN A 32 -6.44 -29.75 -2.89
C ASN A 32 -5.44 -28.60 -3.03
N LYS A 33 -4.36 -28.65 -2.23
CA LYS A 33 -3.27 -27.65 -2.20
C LYS A 33 -2.60 -27.34 -3.56
N ARG A 34 -2.78 -28.20 -4.59
CA ARG A 34 -2.27 -27.90 -5.96
C ARG A 34 -3.19 -26.95 -6.73
N ASN A 35 -4.48 -26.95 -6.40
CA ASN A 35 -5.57 -26.32 -7.15
C ASN A 35 -6.40 -25.32 -6.33
N GLU A 36 -6.01 -25.01 -5.09
CA GLU A 36 -6.75 -24.15 -4.15
C GLU A 36 -7.29 -22.84 -4.77
N CYS A 37 -6.44 -22.06 -5.44
CA CYS A 37 -6.87 -20.82 -6.11
C CYS A 37 -7.86 -21.07 -7.25
N ARG A 38 -7.72 -22.18 -7.98
CA ARG A 38 -8.61 -22.55 -9.09
C ARG A 38 -9.98 -22.92 -8.53
N ASN A 39 -10.01 -23.71 -7.46
CA ASN A 39 -11.23 -24.15 -6.78
C ASN A 39 -11.95 -22.94 -6.15
N LEU A 40 -11.22 -22.06 -5.47
CA LEU A 40 -11.75 -20.83 -4.89
C LEU A 40 -12.34 -19.91 -5.96
N HIS A 41 -11.66 -19.72 -7.10
CA HIS A 41 -12.18 -18.96 -8.23
C HIS A 41 -13.48 -19.59 -8.77
N PHE A 42 -13.50 -20.90 -9.01
CA PHE A 42 -14.73 -21.60 -9.42
C PHE A 42 -15.86 -21.45 -8.40
N LEU A 43 -15.56 -21.53 -7.10
CA LEU A 43 -16.56 -21.33 -6.04
C LEU A 43 -17.15 -19.91 -6.05
N ILE A 44 -16.29 -18.89 -6.14
CA ILE A 44 -16.69 -17.48 -6.19
C ILE A 44 -17.65 -17.23 -7.35
N HIS A 45 -17.32 -17.72 -8.55
CA HIS A 45 -18.21 -17.61 -9.73
C HIS A 45 -19.48 -18.44 -9.58
N ARG A 46 -19.39 -19.70 -9.14
CA ARG A 46 -20.54 -20.61 -8.91
C ARG A 46 -21.54 -20.03 -7.92
N ARG A 47 -21.07 -19.36 -6.87
CA ARG A 47 -21.89 -18.72 -5.83
C ARG A 47 -22.22 -17.26 -6.14
N ARG A 48 -21.84 -16.74 -7.32
CA ARG A 48 -22.01 -15.33 -7.74
C ARG A 48 -21.48 -14.32 -6.71
N LYS A 49 -20.40 -14.65 -6.00
CA LYS A 49 -19.72 -13.79 -5.03
C LYS A 49 -18.68 -12.88 -5.69
N VAL A 50 -19.00 -12.40 -6.90
CA VAL A 50 -18.19 -11.45 -7.66
C VAL A 50 -18.78 -10.05 -7.49
N LEU A 51 -17.94 -9.05 -7.30
CA LEU A 51 -18.37 -7.65 -7.38
C LEU A 51 -18.42 -7.26 -8.87
N PRO A 52 -19.57 -6.82 -9.42
CA PRO A 52 -19.74 -6.66 -10.87
C PRO A 52 -19.16 -5.34 -11.41
N VAL A 53 -17.92 -5.01 -11.04
CA VAL A 53 -17.17 -3.87 -11.58
C VAL A 53 -16.95 -4.07 -13.09
N VAL A 54 -17.30 -3.07 -13.89
CA VAL A 54 -17.16 -3.13 -15.35
C VAL A 54 -15.68 -3.18 -15.74
N ILE A 55 -15.31 -4.23 -16.49
CA ILE A 55 -13.98 -4.37 -17.09
C ILE A 55 -13.98 -3.65 -18.44
N SER A 56 -13.11 -2.65 -18.58
CA SER A 56 -12.82 -1.98 -19.84
C SER A 56 -11.58 -2.58 -20.50
N TRP A 57 -11.40 -2.30 -21.80
CA TRP A 57 -10.37 -2.94 -22.63
C TRP A 57 -9.56 -1.89 -23.37
N VAL A 58 -8.27 -1.80 -23.04
CA VAL A 58 -7.32 -0.83 -23.62
C VAL A 58 -6.47 -1.52 -24.68
N PRO A 59 -6.34 -0.99 -25.91
CA PRO A 59 -5.40 -1.50 -26.91
C PRO A 59 -3.94 -1.24 -26.48
N THR A 60 -3.31 -2.22 -25.82
CA THR A 60 -1.99 -2.07 -25.19
C THR A 60 -0.92 -2.85 -25.95
N PRO A 61 0.24 -2.26 -26.29
CA PRO A 61 1.37 -2.99 -26.84
C PRO A 61 2.02 -3.86 -25.77
N VAL A 62 2.09 -5.17 -26.01
CA VAL A 62 2.75 -6.14 -25.13
C VAL A 62 3.83 -6.93 -25.87
N ARG A 63 4.84 -7.36 -25.12
CA ARG A 63 5.89 -8.27 -25.57
C ARG A 63 5.43 -9.72 -25.44
N TYR A 64 5.57 -10.51 -26.50
CA TYR A 64 5.28 -11.94 -26.51
C TYR A 64 6.59 -12.73 -26.65
N THR A 65 6.89 -13.58 -25.65
CA THR A 65 8.20 -14.25 -25.49
C THR A 65 8.21 -15.74 -25.85
N ARG A 66 7.10 -16.29 -26.38
CA ARG A 66 7.10 -17.67 -26.90
C ARG A 66 7.77 -17.71 -28.27
N GLY A 67 9.07 -18.03 -28.29
CA GLY A 67 9.91 -18.03 -29.49
C GLY A 67 10.66 -16.70 -29.66
N LYS A 68 10.84 -16.25 -30.91
CA LYS A 68 11.44 -14.94 -31.18
C LYS A 68 10.57 -13.84 -30.55
N PRO A 69 11.11 -12.94 -29.69
CA PRO A 69 10.33 -11.87 -29.09
C PRO A 69 9.63 -11.01 -30.14
N THR A 70 8.31 -10.88 -30.02
CA THR A 70 7.49 -10.03 -30.90
C THR A 70 6.67 -9.06 -30.07
N ILE A 71 6.34 -7.90 -30.64
CA ILE A 71 5.45 -6.92 -30.04
C ILE A 71 4.09 -7.09 -30.69
N LYS A 72 3.02 -7.16 -29.90
CA LYS A 72 1.64 -7.22 -30.39
C LYS A 72 0.77 -6.27 -29.58
N THR A 73 -0.09 -5.52 -30.24
CA THR A 73 -1.18 -4.81 -29.55
C THR A 73 -2.26 -5.83 -29.18
N VAL A 74 -2.67 -5.84 -27.93
CA VAL A 74 -3.75 -6.70 -27.42
C VAL A 74 -4.76 -5.86 -26.67
N THR A 75 -6.01 -6.30 -26.62
CA THR A 75 -7.04 -5.73 -25.75
C THR A 75 -6.74 -6.12 -24.30
N TYR A 76 -6.15 -5.21 -23.53
CA TYR A 76 -5.74 -5.44 -22.15
C TYR A 76 -6.82 -5.02 -21.17
N PRO A 77 -7.19 -5.87 -20.19
CA PRO A 77 -8.26 -5.54 -19.24
C PRO A 77 -7.81 -4.49 -18.22
N VAL A 78 -8.67 -3.52 -17.96
CA VAL A 78 -8.54 -2.52 -16.90
C VAL A 78 -9.86 -2.33 -16.16
N LEU A 79 -9.76 -1.91 -14.91
CA LEU A 79 -10.88 -1.62 -14.01
C LEU A 79 -10.76 -0.16 -13.59
N HIS A 80 -11.42 0.73 -14.33
CA HIS A 80 -11.34 2.18 -14.11
C HIS A 80 -11.84 2.61 -12.73
N LEU A 81 -11.34 3.74 -12.22
CA LEU A 81 -11.77 4.28 -10.94
C LEU A 81 -13.25 4.67 -11.02
N SER A 82 -13.73 5.18 -12.15
CA SER A 82 -15.16 5.45 -12.35
C SER A 82 -16.04 4.20 -12.24
N SER A 83 -15.56 3.06 -12.76
CA SER A 83 -16.25 1.77 -12.66
C SER A 83 -16.31 1.27 -11.23
N TRP A 84 -15.21 1.40 -10.48
CA TRP A 84 -15.18 1.12 -9.04
C TRP A 84 -16.13 2.03 -8.27
N CYS A 85 -16.08 3.34 -8.48
CA CYS A 85 -16.95 4.30 -7.81
C CYS A 85 -18.43 4.00 -8.06
N LYS A 86 -18.85 3.81 -9.32
CA LYS A 86 -20.22 3.41 -9.68
C LYS A 86 -20.66 2.16 -8.91
N GLN A 87 -19.80 1.15 -8.84
CA GLN A 87 -20.09 -0.09 -8.14
C GLN A 87 -20.10 0.05 -6.60
N CYS A 88 -19.20 0.84 -6.01
CA CYS A 88 -19.18 1.11 -4.58
C CYS A 88 -20.45 1.86 -4.16
N PHE A 89 -20.83 2.90 -4.89
CA PHE A 89 -22.04 3.68 -4.60
C PHE A 89 -23.34 2.89 -4.81
N SER A 90 -23.40 1.98 -5.80
CA SER A 90 -24.54 1.06 -5.92
C SER A 90 -24.67 0.08 -4.74
N THR A 91 -23.66 0.01 -3.86
CA THR A 91 -23.64 -0.78 -2.61
C THR A 91 -23.56 0.11 -1.36
N GLY A 92 -23.97 1.37 -1.47
CA GLY A 92 -24.06 2.33 -0.36
C GLY A 92 -22.80 3.14 -0.07
N GLY A 93 -21.70 2.98 -0.80
CA GLY A 93 -20.56 3.91 -0.78
C GLY A 93 -19.53 3.74 0.35
N HIS A 94 -19.80 2.92 1.38
CA HIS A 94 -18.95 2.71 2.58
C HIS A 94 -17.42 2.68 2.34
N MET A 95 -16.97 2.00 1.28
CA MET A 95 -15.54 1.88 0.94
C MET A 95 -14.87 3.22 0.58
N LEU A 96 -15.64 4.16 0.01
CA LEU A 96 -15.17 5.48 -0.43
C LEU A 96 -15.52 6.60 0.57
N LEU A 97 -16.58 6.42 1.35
CA LEU A 97 -17.13 7.40 2.29
C LEU A 97 -16.62 7.24 3.73
N GLY A 98 -15.47 6.57 3.91
CA GLY A 98 -14.84 6.39 5.22
C GLY A 98 -15.66 5.55 6.21
N GLY A 99 -16.46 4.59 5.72
CA GLY A 99 -17.32 3.74 6.53
C GLY A 99 -18.76 4.24 6.68
N TYR A 100 -19.07 5.46 6.23
CA TYR A 100 -20.43 5.98 6.17
C TYR A 100 -21.16 5.52 4.90
N ASN A 101 -22.49 5.50 4.93
CA ASN A 101 -23.28 5.29 3.72
C ASN A 101 -23.71 6.62 3.07
N LEU A 102 -24.54 6.54 2.04
CA LEU A 102 -25.06 7.72 1.32
C LEU A 102 -26.10 8.52 2.14
N ASP A 103 -26.85 7.87 3.04
CA ASP A 103 -27.81 8.52 3.94
C ASP A 103 -27.11 9.30 5.06
N ASP A 104 -25.87 8.93 5.38
CA ASP A 104 -24.96 9.61 6.31
C ASP A 104 -24.30 10.88 5.71
N GLU A 105 -24.95 11.57 4.76
CA GLU A 105 -24.36 12.66 3.95
C GLU A 105 -23.56 13.68 4.77
N ARG A 106 -24.17 14.20 5.84
CA ARG A 106 -23.54 15.18 6.73
C ARG A 106 -22.24 14.67 7.36
N LYS A 107 -22.14 13.38 7.67
CA LYS A 107 -20.97 12.77 8.33
C LYS A 107 -19.80 12.63 7.36
N PHE A 108 -20.02 12.04 6.18
CA PHE A 108 -18.91 11.90 5.22
C PHE A 108 -18.47 13.25 4.64
N ARG A 109 -19.40 14.19 4.43
CA ARG A 109 -19.05 15.56 4.04
C ARG A 109 -18.16 16.25 5.07
N GLN A 110 -18.53 16.18 6.35
CA GLN A 110 -17.74 16.75 7.44
C GLN A 110 -16.36 16.08 7.54
N LEU A 111 -16.30 14.76 7.37
CA LEU A 111 -15.06 13.98 7.33
C LEU A 111 -14.12 14.42 6.19
N PHE A 112 -14.64 14.63 4.97
CA PHE A 112 -13.83 15.10 3.84
C PHE A 112 -13.34 16.54 4.03
N VAL A 113 -14.18 17.45 4.55
CA VAL A 113 -13.75 18.81 4.92
C VAL A 113 -12.62 18.77 5.95
N GLN A 114 -12.74 17.95 7.00
CA GLN A 114 -11.67 17.78 7.99
C GLN A 114 -10.38 17.23 7.39
N PHE A 115 -10.48 16.23 6.50
CA PHE A 115 -9.33 15.68 5.78
C PHE A 115 -8.62 16.77 4.97
N TRP A 116 -9.33 17.46 4.07
CA TRP A 116 -8.71 18.46 3.19
C TRP A 116 -8.19 19.68 3.94
N HIS A 117 -8.87 20.12 5.00
CA HIS A 117 -8.37 21.18 5.89
C HIS A 117 -7.02 20.80 6.53
N ARG A 118 -6.89 19.57 7.05
CA ARG A 118 -5.62 19.07 7.61
C ARG A 118 -4.57 18.87 6.51
N PHE A 119 -4.96 18.34 5.35
CA PHE A 119 -4.04 18.09 4.24
C PHE A 119 -3.46 19.39 3.65
N ARG A 120 -4.24 20.48 3.64
CA ARG A 120 -3.78 21.82 3.24
C ARG A 120 -2.66 22.36 4.14
N PHE A 121 -2.60 21.99 5.42
CA PHE A 121 -1.47 22.34 6.28
C PHE A 121 -0.17 21.65 5.82
N CYS A 122 -0.24 20.38 5.43
CA CYS A 122 0.90 19.62 4.92
C CYS A 122 1.31 20.02 3.49
N ARG A 123 0.36 20.51 2.69
CA ARG A 123 0.53 20.91 1.29
C ARG A 123 -0.37 22.11 0.98
N PRO A 124 0.05 23.35 1.28
CA PRO A 124 -0.75 24.55 1.03
C PRO A 124 -0.75 25.00 -0.43
N ASP A 125 0.17 24.45 -1.23
CA ASP A 125 0.57 24.86 -2.57
C ASP A 125 -0.30 24.31 -3.71
N LEU A 126 -1.16 23.32 -3.42
CA LEU A 126 -1.88 22.55 -4.43
C LEU A 126 -2.85 23.42 -5.23
N ASP A 127 -2.88 23.21 -6.55
CA ASP A 127 -3.81 23.90 -7.45
C ASP A 127 -5.27 23.58 -7.09
N LEU A 128 -5.54 22.42 -6.49
CA LEU A 128 -6.84 22.08 -5.89
C LEU A 128 -7.45 23.21 -5.04
N TYR A 129 -6.64 23.98 -4.29
CA TYR A 129 -7.13 25.08 -3.44
C TYR A 129 -7.27 26.42 -4.16
N LYS A 130 -6.86 26.50 -5.43
CA LYS A 130 -6.92 27.69 -6.30
C LYS A 130 -8.07 27.60 -7.33
N GLN A 131 -8.59 26.40 -7.56
CA GLN A 131 -9.64 26.11 -8.53
C GLN A 131 -11.01 26.61 -8.06
N GLU A 132 -11.90 26.99 -8.97
CA GLU A 132 -13.23 27.50 -8.60
C GLU A 132 -14.03 26.47 -7.79
N PHE A 133 -13.98 25.19 -8.15
CA PHE A 133 -14.69 24.11 -7.46
C PHE A 133 -14.11 23.76 -6.06
N ALA A 134 -13.03 24.42 -5.63
CA ALA A 134 -12.50 24.28 -4.26
C ALA A 134 -13.52 24.68 -3.17
N HIS A 135 -14.65 25.29 -3.55
CA HIS A 135 -15.73 25.65 -2.64
C HIS A 135 -16.47 24.45 -2.01
N ASP A 136 -16.48 23.26 -2.63
CA ASP A 136 -17.07 22.05 -2.03
C ASP A 136 -16.11 20.85 -1.95
N LEU A 137 -15.05 21.03 -1.17
CA LEU A 137 -14.18 19.92 -0.72
C LEU A 137 -14.93 18.87 0.13
N SER A 138 -16.18 19.10 0.52
CA SER A 138 -16.99 18.09 1.24
C SER A 138 -17.48 16.95 0.34
N LEU A 139 -17.39 17.11 -0.98
CA LEU A 139 -17.66 16.05 -1.98
C LEU A 139 -16.39 15.45 -2.60
N CYS A 140 -15.20 15.98 -2.27
CA CYS A 140 -13.95 15.53 -2.86
C CYS A 140 -13.41 14.30 -2.11
N ILE A 141 -13.49 13.12 -2.73
CA ILE A 141 -13.03 11.86 -2.12
C ILE A 141 -11.50 11.77 -2.23
N PRO A 142 -10.76 11.66 -1.11
CA PRO A 142 -9.30 11.57 -1.16
C PRO A 142 -8.86 10.14 -1.54
N VAL A 143 -8.30 9.97 -2.74
CA VAL A 143 -7.83 8.69 -3.28
C VAL A 143 -6.36 8.78 -3.68
N ALA A 144 -5.57 7.77 -3.33
CA ALA A 144 -4.24 7.55 -3.84
C ALA A 144 -4.23 6.53 -4.99
N TYR A 145 -3.30 6.69 -5.90
CA TYR A 145 -2.92 5.67 -6.89
C TYR A 145 -1.56 5.08 -6.49
N HIS A 146 -1.43 3.76 -6.59
CA HIS A 146 -0.17 3.07 -6.31
C HIS A 146 0.15 2.01 -7.39
N GLY A 147 1.44 1.88 -7.68
CA GLY A 147 2.02 0.74 -8.37
C GLY A 147 2.88 -0.07 -7.39
N ASP A 148 2.75 -1.39 -7.43
CA ASP A 148 3.50 -2.32 -6.56
C ASP A 148 4.11 -3.46 -7.39
N GLU A 149 5.42 -3.70 -7.23
CA GLU A 149 6.13 -4.78 -7.92
C GLU A 149 6.09 -6.08 -7.10
N GLY A 150 5.22 -6.98 -7.55
CA GLY A 150 5.00 -8.29 -6.93
C GLY A 150 5.68 -9.44 -7.66
N ARG A 151 5.50 -10.64 -7.09
CA ARG A 151 5.83 -11.90 -7.77
C ARG A 151 4.63 -12.85 -7.74
N GLY A 152 4.18 -13.26 -8.91
CA GLY A 152 3.11 -14.24 -9.06
C GLY A 152 3.56 -15.69 -8.81
N LYS A 153 2.64 -16.64 -9.07
CA LYS A 153 2.95 -18.07 -9.05
C LYS A 153 4.17 -18.36 -9.96
N MET A 154 5.08 -19.22 -9.49
CA MET A 154 6.40 -19.47 -10.10
C MET A 154 7.42 -18.30 -10.00
N LYS A 155 7.25 -17.37 -9.04
CA LYS A 155 8.17 -16.24 -8.78
C LYS A 155 8.31 -15.20 -9.92
N ARG A 156 7.43 -15.26 -10.92
CA ARG A 156 7.42 -14.37 -12.10
C ARG A 156 7.09 -12.93 -11.65
N PRO A 157 7.90 -11.91 -12.01
CA PRO A 157 7.63 -10.54 -11.63
C PRO A 157 6.37 -10.00 -12.30
N LEU A 158 5.62 -9.16 -11.60
CA LEU A 158 4.43 -8.46 -12.10
C LEU A 158 4.31 -7.09 -11.46
N MET A 159 3.67 -6.14 -12.14
CA MET A 159 3.22 -4.87 -11.59
C MET A 159 1.73 -5.00 -11.25
N VAL A 160 1.33 -4.59 -10.05
CA VAL A 160 -0.06 -4.34 -9.68
C VAL A 160 -0.28 -2.84 -9.63
N LEU A 161 -1.22 -2.34 -10.43
CA LEU A 161 -1.63 -0.94 -10.43
C LEU A 161 -3.01 -0.89 -9.78
N ALA A 162 -3.20 -0.04 -8.76
CA ALA A 162 -4.45 0.02 -7.99
C ALA A 162 -4.68 1.38 -7.33
N PHE A 163 -5.94 1.62 -6.98
CA PHE A 163 -6.41 2.79 -6.25
C PHE A 163 -6.64 2.43 -4.78
N GLN A 164 -6.44 3.39 -3.88
CA GLN A 164 -6.62 3.22 -2.45
C GLN A 164 -7.24 4.50 -1.86
N PRO A 165 -8.45 4.45 -1.28
CA PRO A 165 -8.99 5.58 -0.51
C PRO A 165 -8.04 5.94 0.62
N LEU A 166 -7.74 7.22 0.82
CA LEU A 166 -6.81 7.65 1.87
C LEU A 166 -7.42 7.55 3.27
N ILE A 167 -8.75 7.61 3.36
CA ILE A 167 -9.51 7.39 4.59
C ILE A 167 -9.99 5.95 4.63
N SER A 168 -9.81 5.27 5.77
CA SER A 168 -10.23 3.88 5.95
C SER A 168 -11.76 3.75 5.95
N HIS A 169 -12.29 2.67 5.37
CA HIS A 169 -13.71 2.29 5.47
C HIS A 169 -14.14 1.92 6.91
N MET A 170 -13.21 1.89 7.87
CA MET A 170 -13.49 1.73 9.30
C MET A 170 -13.65 3.07 10.04
N GLY A 171 -13.45 4.20 9.36
CA GLY A 171 -13.46 5.55 9.95
C GLY A 171 -12.08 6.20 10.03
N PRO A 172 -12.01 7.51 10.36
CA PRO A 172 -10.77 8.28 10.42
C PRO A 172 -9.81 7.85 11.53
N GLU A 173 -10.31 7.12 12.54
CA GLU A 173 -9.52 6.61 13.67
C GLU A 173 -8.60 5.45 13.27
N TYR A 174 -8.80 4.89 12.07
CA TYR A 174 -8.13 3.69 11.59
C TYR A 174 -7.32 3.96 10.31
N THR A 175 -6.18 3.30 10.20
CA THR A 175 -5.41 3.29 8.95
C THR A 175 -5.92 2.18 8.03
N ASN A 176 -5.61 2.28 6.74
CA ASN A 176 -5.83 1.20 5.78
C ASN A 176 -5.00 -0.08 6.06
N ALA A 177 -4.04 -0.04 7.00
CA ALA A 177 -3.32 -1.23 7.46
C ALA A 177 -4.09 -2.01 8.54
N ASN A 178 -5.12 -1.43 9.15
CA ASN A 178 -6.01 -2.11 10.10
C ASN A 178 -7.03 -3.01 9.40
N GLY A 179 -7.36 -2.73 8.13
CA GLY A 179 -8.28 -3.52 7.31
C GLY A 179 -7.60 -4.60 6.47
N HIS A 180 -8.39 -5.48 5.87
CA HIS A 180 -7.88 -6.43 4.88
C HIS A 180 -7.64 -5.73 3.54
N SER A 181 -6.62 -6.13 2.76
CA SER A 181 -6.29 -5.49 1.48
C SER A 181 -7.46 -5.46 0.48
N PHE A 182 -8.32 -6.49 0.50
CA PHE A 182 -9.56 -6.58 -0.27
C PHE A 182 -10.59 -5.46 0.02
N THR A 183 -10.54 -4.82 1.19
CA THR A 183 -11.45 -3.73 1.58
C THR A 183 -10.76 -2.36 1.60
N THR A 184 -9.50 -2.28 1.17
CA THR A 184 -8.72 -1.02 1.14
C THR A 184 -8.09 -0.72 -0.21
N ARG A 185 -8.10 -1.65 -1.18
CA ARG A 185 -7.52 -1.47 -2.52
C ARG A 185 -8.49 -1.88 -3.63
N MET A 186 -8.59 -1.03 -4.64
CA MET A 186 -9.40 -1.21 -5.85
C MET A 186 -8.45 -1.43 -7.03
N LEU A 187 -8.41 -2.64 -7.58
CA LEU A 187 -7.48 -2.99 -8.65
C LEU A 187 -7.74 -2.13 -9.90
N PHE A 188 -6.71 -1.52 -10.50
CA PHE A 188 -6.80 -0.95 -11.85
C PHE A 188 -6.42 -2.01 -12.89
N THR A 189 -5.21 -2.59 -12.79
CA THR A 189 -4.79 -3.69 -13.67
C THR A 189 -3.56 -4.44 -13.10
N VAL A 190 -3.27 -5.63 -13.63
CA VAL A 190 -2.08 -6.42 -13.31
C VAL A 190 -1.31 -6.69 -14.60
N VAL A 191 -0.01 -6.38 -14.62
CA VAL A 191 0.84 -6.56 -15.80
C VAL A 191 2.03 -7.48 -15.48
N PRO A 192 2.07 -8.72 -15.99
CA PRO A 192 3.24 -9.58 -15.90
C PRO A 192 4.45 -8.97 -16.62
N SER A 193 5.62 -9.01 -16.01
CA SER A 193 6.86 -8.44 -16.55
C SER A 193 7.29 -9.03 -17.90
N GLU A 194 6.89 -10.27 -18.23
CA GLU A 194 7.14 -10.84 -19.55
C GLU A 194 6.45 -10.02 -20.67
N LEU A 195 5.31 -9.39 -20.36
CA LEU A 195 4.51 -8.60 -21.29
C LEU A 195 5.01 -7.17 -21.49
N TYR A 196 5.97 -6.68 -20.70
CA TYR A 196 6.49 -5.31 -20.84
C TYR A 196 7.20 -5.11 -22.20
N HIS A 197 6.76 -4.14 -22.98
CA HIS A 197 7.48 -3.59 -24.13
C HIS A 197 8.09 -2.22 -23.73
N GLY A 198 9.01 -2.26 -22.76
CA GLY A 198 9.51 -1.06 -22.10
C GLY A 198 8.36 -0.26 -21.46
N ASP A 199 8.54 1.06 -21.39
CA ASP A 199 7.58 1.96 -20.74
C ASP A 199 6.23 2.01 -21.47
N LYS A 200 6.21 1.81 -22.80
CA LYS A 200 5.01 1.91 -23.64
C LYS A 200 3.81 1.09 -23.14
N THR A 201 4.05 -0.10 -22.59
CA THR A 201 2.97 -0.93 -22.03
C THR A 201 2.30 -0.23 -20.86
N ILE A 202 3.10 0.32 -19.94
CA ILE A 202 2.62 1.01 -18.74
C ILE A 202 2.09 2.41 -19.08
N ASP A 203 2.76 3.16 -19.98
CA ASP A 203 2.32 4.48 -20.45
C ASP A 203 0.95 4.42 -21.13
N THR A 204 0.68 3.38 -21.94
CA THR A 204 -0.64 3.21 -22.57
C THR A 204 -1.74 2.99 -21.52
N LEU A 205 -1.45 2.19 -20.49
CA LEU A 205 -2.37 1.92 -19.38
C LEU A 205 -2.55 3.16 -18.49
N HIS A 206 -1.48 3.92 -18.22
CA HIS A 206 -1.55 5.21 -17.54
C HIS A 206 -2.32 6.25 -18.35
N GLY A 207 -2.22 6.27 -19.67
CA GLY A 207 -3.03 7.14 -20.54
C GLY A 207 -4.52 6.88 -20.35
N ALA A 208 -4.95 5.62 -20.34
CA ALA A 208 -6.34 5.25 -20.08
C ALA A 208 -6.79 5.59 -18.64
N LEU A 209 -5.94 5.37 -17.63
CA LEU A 209 -6.21 5.77 -16.24
C LEU A 209 -6.43 7.29 -16.13
N VAL A 210 -5.58 8.06 -16.80
CA VAL A 210 -5.60 9.53 -16.77
C VAL A 210 -6.83 10.09 -17.48
N GLN A 211 -7.25 9.50 -18.59
CA GLN A 211 -8.50 9.87 -19.26
C GLN A 211 -9.73 9.68 -18.35
N ASP A 212 -9.80 8.55 -17.65
CA ASP A 212 -10.84 8.26 -16.65
C ASP A 212 -10.81 9.26 -15.48
N TRP A 213 -9.63 9.57 -14.96
CA TRP A 213 -9.46 10.55 -13.88
C TRP A 213 -9.76 11.98 -14.32
N LEU A 214 -9.44 12.38 -15.54
CA LEU A 214 -9.77 13.70 -16.07
C LEU A 214 -11.28 13.85 -16.29
N SER A 215 -11.99 12.80 -16.71
CA SER A 215 -13.47 12.82 -16.72
C SER A 215 -14.01 12.91 -15.29
N LEU A 216 -13.57 12.05 -14.36
CA LEU A 216 -13.95 12.15 -12.94
C LEU A 216 -13.66 13.51 -12.30
N TYR A 217 -12.60 14.20 -12.71
CA TYR A 217 -12.23 15.52 -12.20
C TYR A 217 -13.10 16.64 -12.79
N ASN A 218 -13.22 16.71 -14.12
CA ASN A 218 -13.96 17.78 -14.81
C ASN A 218 -15.48 17.60 -14.72
N GLU A 219 -15.93 16.37 -14.46
CA GLU A 219 -17.34 16.01 -14.53
C GLU A 219 -17.89 15.49 -13.19
N GLY A 220 -17.04 14.91 -12.35
CA GLY A 220 -17.51 14.08 -11.24
C GLY A 220 -18.20 12.82 -11.75
N LEU A 221 -18.91 12.15 -10.84
CA LEU A 221 -19.79 11.03 -11.19
C LEU A 221 -21.17 11.61 -11.53
N LYS A 222 -21.40 12.00 -12.79
CA LYS A 222 -22.69 12.60 -13.22
C LYS A 222 -23.87 11.62 -13.29
N ASP A 223 -23.60 10.31 -13.38
CA ASP A 223 -24.59 9.31 -13.78
C ASP A 223 -25.50 8.75 -12.67
N TRP A 224 -25.27 9.04 -11.38
CA TRP A 224 -25.90 8.27 -10.28
C TRP A 224 -27.13 8.90 -9.61
N TYR A 225 -27.54 10.12 -10.00
CA TYR A 225 -28.73 10.77 -9.41
C TYR A 225 -29.66 11.51 -10.40
N ASN A 226 -29.45 11.37 -11.72
CA ASN A 226 -30.32 12.01 -12.71
C ASN A 226 -31.18 11.00 -13.48
N LEU A 227 -32.44 10.85 -13.05
CA LEU A 227 -33.49 10.09 -13.75
C LEU A 227 -34.39 11.00 -14.62
N GLY A 228 -33.89 12.19 -15.01
CA GLY A 228 -34.61 13.17 -15.82
C GLY A 228 -34.38 13.02 -17.34
N PRO A 229 -35.36 13.38 -18.20
CA PRO A 229 -35.33 13.14 -19.64
C PRO A 229 -34.42 14.08 -20.47
N THR A 230 -33.47 14.81 -19.86
CA THR A 230 -32.76 15.96 -20.47
C THR A 230 -31.22 15.87 -20.45
N SER A 231 -30.65 14.67 -20.67
CA SER A 231 -29.20 14.48 -20.72
C SER A 231 -28.52 15.19 -21.92
N SER A 232 -27.35 15.81 -21.67
CA SER A 232 -26.69 16.80 -22.54
C SER A 232 -25.68 16.24 -23.55
N THR A 233 -25.65 14.93 -23.80
CA THR A 233 -24.68 14.24 -24.68
C THR A 233 -24.82 14.50 -26.19
N LYS A 234 -25.41 15.65 -26.60
CA LYS A 234 -25.71 15.99 -28.01
C LYS A 234 -25.05 17.28 -28.55
N SER A 235 -24.21 17.98 -27.79
CA SER A 235 -23.75 19.34 -28.16
C SER A 235 -22.23 19.55 -28.26
N TRP A 236 -21.44 18.50 -28.50
CA TRP A 236 -19.97 18.60 -28.61
C TRP A 236 -19.51 18.57 -30.07
N PRO A 237 -18.74 19.56 -30.56
CA PRO A 237 -18.22 19.58 -31.92
C PRO A 237 -17.09 18.56 -32.10
N ARG A 238 -16.90 18.11 -33.35
CA ARG A 238 -15.77 17.26 -33.74
C ARG A 238 -14.61 18.12 -34.27
N ASP A 239 -13.41 17.54 -34.19
CA ASP A 239 -12.20 17.94 -34.91
C ASP A 239 -11.45 19.20 -34.42
N GLY A 240 -10.97 19.15 -33.17
CA GLY A 240 -9.88 19.99 -32.68
C GLY A 240 -8.54 19.23 -32.63
N ILE A 241 -7.49 19.76 -33.25
CA ILE A 241 -6.11 19.22 -33.21
C ILE A 241 -5.26 20.06 -32.26
N VAL A 242 -4.46 19.43 -31.41
CA VAL A 242 -3.49 20.09 -30.50
C VAL A 242 -2.16 19.33 -30.56
N GLU A 243 -1.03 20.05 -30.57
CA GLU A 243 0.31 19.46 -30.59
C GLU A 243 0.74 18.87 -29.23
N ASP A 244 1.72 17.96 -29.28
CA ASP A 244 2.15 17.09 -28.19
C ASP A 244 3.12 17.80 -27.18
N PRO A 245 2.84 17.78 -25.85
CA PRO A 245 3.63 18.51 -24.84
C PRO A 245 4.50 17.65 -23.89
N PHE A 246 4.94 16.45 -24.31
CA PHE A 246 6.39 16.20 -24.52
C PHE A 246 7.46 16.46 -23.35
N LYS A 247 8.27 15.44 -22.92
CA LYS A 247 9.66 15.48 -22.28
C LYS A 247 10.82 14.84 -23.15
N THR A 248 11.79 15.54 -23.70
CA THR A 248 11.62 16.90 -24.17
C THR A 248 10.30 17.03 -24.92
N ASN A 249 9.60 16.02 -25.57
CA ASN A 249 9.86 14.61 -26.05
C ASN A 249 8.78 13.47 -25.68
N LYS A 250 8.49 13.05 -24.42
CA LYS A 250 7.16 12.56 -23.89
C LYS A 250 7.02 12.54 -22.34
N VAL A 251 6.02 13.23 -21.76
CA VAL A 251 5.77 13.32 -20.30
C VAL A 251 4.96 12.11 -19.80
N SER A 252 5.20 11.61 -18.57
CA SER A 252 4.31 10.62 -17.94
C SER A 252 2.86 11.11 -17.95
N PRO A 253 1.88 10.33 -18.44
CA PRO A 253 0.48 10.77 -18.51
C PRO A 253 -0.06 11.29 -17.19
N LEU A 254 0.41 10.74 -16.06
CA LEU A 254 0.03 11.15 -14.71
C LEU A 254 0.29 12.64 -14.43
N ARG A 255 1.25 13.29 -15.11
CA ARG A 255 1.52 14.73 -14.95
C ARG A 255 0.52 15.65 -15.65
N SER A 256 -0.38 15.10 -16.48
CA SER A 256 -1.53 15.86 -17.02
C SER A 256 -2.72 15.88 -16.06
N LEU A 257 -2.66 15.11 -14.95
CA LEU A 257 -3.61 15.25 -13.86
C LEU A 257 -3.35 16.58 -13.13
N PRO A 258 -4.40 17.36 -12.83
CA PRO A 258 -4.27 18.62 -12.09
C PRO A 258 -3.52 18.45 -10.77
N SER A 259 -2.59 19.38 -10.50
CA SER A 259 -1.61 19.33 -9.40
C SER A 259 -0.51 18.25 -9.49
N CYS A 260 -0.63 17.18 -10.27
CA CYS A 260 0.41 16.13 -10.38
C CYS A 260 1.60 16.51 -11.29
N SER A 261 1.79 17.80 -11.56
CA SER A 261 2.79 18.33 -12.50
C SER A 261 4.23 18.22 -12.00
N GLU A 262 4.48 18.08 -10.69
CA GLU A 262 5.82 17.90 -10.13
C GLU A 262 6.16 16.42 -9.84
N ALA A 263 7.44 16.06 -9.99
CA ALA A 263 7.91 14.70 -9.67
C ALA A 263 7.84 14.36 -8.16
N SER A 264 7.80 15.36 -7.28
CA SER A 264 7.67 15.28 -5.82
C SER A 264 6.41 14.53 -5.34
N TRP A 265 5.42 14.38 -6.22
CA TRP A 265 4.14 13.71 -5.96
C TRP A 265 4.22 12.19 -6.09
N ALA A 266 5.11 11.71 -6.96
CA ALA A 266 5.43 10.28 -7.07
C ALA A 266 6.43 9.91 -5.98
N LYS A 267 5.96 9.77 -4.74
CA LYS A 267 6.80 9.32 -3.63
C LYS A 267 7.09 7.82 -3.79
N PRO A 268 8.37 7.38 -3.78
CA PRO A 268 8.67 5.96 -3.64
C PRO A 268 8.10 5.47 -2.30
N ASP A 269 7.48 4.30 -2.28
CA ASP A 269 6.97 3.73 -1.04
C ASP A 269 8.13 3.57 -0.03
N PRO A 270 8.09 4.25 1.13
CA PRO A 270 9.15 4.17 2.13
C PRO A 270 9.34 2.76 2.67
N ALA A 271 8.27 1.95 2.75
CA ALA A 271 8.38 0.55 3.17
C ALA A 271 9.13 -0.29 2.12
N HIS A 272 8.83 -0.09 0.83
CA HIS A 272 9.59 -0.68 -0.28
C HIS A 272 11.06 -0.23 -0.27
N THR A 273 11.33 1.05 0.00
CA THR A 273 12.69 1.60 0.04
C THR A 273 13.48 1.04 1.23
N TYR A 274 12.86 1.00 2.41
CA TYR A 274 13.47 0.48 3.63
C TYR A 274 13.69 -1.05 3.58
N ALA A 275 12.66 -1.81 3.21
CA ALA A 275 12.68 -3.27 3.29
C ALA A 275 13.15 -3.97 2.00
N ILE A 276 12.92 -3.40 0.81
CA ILE A 276 13.21 -4.06 -0.48
C ILE A 276 14.48 -3.48 -1.12
N VAL A 277 14.57 -2.16 -1.30
CA VAL A 277 15.76 -1.50 -1.90
C VAL A 277 17.03 -1.68 -1.06
N GLY A 278 16.89 -1.85 0.26
CA GLY A 278 17.96 -2.41 1.11
C GLY A 278 18.33 -1.56 2.31
N TRP A 279 18.03 -0.26 2.31
CA TRP A 279 18.51 0.68 3.33
C TRP A 279 18.27 0.23 4.77
N GLY A 280 17.08 -0.28 5.08
CA GLY A 280 16.78 -0.82 6.40
C GLY A 280 17.54 -2.11 6.73
N LYS A 281 17.79 -2.98 5.74
CA LYS A 281 18.65 -4.16 5.91
C LYS A 281 20.09 -3.74 6.20
N ASP A 282 20.59 -2.71 5.53
CA ASP A 282 21.94 -2.19 5.70
C ASP A 282 22.11 -1.52 7.07
N MET A 283 21.11 -0.75 7.53
CA MET A 283 21.04 -0.24 8.90
C MET A 283 21.08 -1.37 9.92
N VAL A 284 20.19 -2.36 9.80
CA VAL A 284 20.11 -3.51 10.74
C VAL A 284 21.41 -4.33 10.74
N ALA A 285 21.99 -4.60 9.57
CA ALA A 285 23.26 -5.31 9.46
C ALA A 285 24.41 -4.51 10.09
N SER A 286 24.46 -3.20 9.85
CA SER A 286 25.44 -2.29 10.45
C SER A 286 25.30 -2.24 11.98
N SER A 287 24.08 -2.13 12.50
CA SER A 287 23.80 -2.17 13.94
C SER A 287 24.24 -3.51 14.55
N ILE A 288 24.00 -4.63 13.89
CA ILE A 288 24.47 -5.95 14.36
C ILE A 288 25.99 -6.00 14.41
N ILE A 289 26.68 -5.63 13.32
CA ILE A 289 28.15 -5.62 13.28
C ILE A 289 28.72 -4.68 14.35
N LEU A 290 28.12 -3.50 14.54
CA LEU A 290 28.49 -2.55 15.59
C LEU A 290 28.36 -3.16 16.99
N LEU A 291 27.21 -3.72 17.35
CA LEU A 291 26.98 -4.37 18.66
C LEU A 291 27.95 -5.55 18.90
N ALA A 292 28.31 -6.29 17.85
CA ALA A 292 29.35 -7.32 17.94
C ALA A 292 30.74 -6.70 18.21
N HIS A 293 31.12 -5.61 17.55
CA HIS A 293 32.36 -4.88 17.85
C HIS A 293 32.36 -4.28 19.27
N LEU A 294 31.21 -3.83 19.78
CA LEU A 294 31.05 -3.36 21.15
C LEU A 294 31.17 -4.47 22.21
N GLY A 295 31.02 -5.74 21.81
CA GLY A 295 31.15 -6.89 22.71
C GLY A 295 29.86 -7.28 23.44
N ILE A 296 28.70 -6.79 22.98
CA ILE A 296 27.37 -7.10 23.56
C ILE A 296 27.07 -8.61 23.57
N TRP A 297 27.66 -9.35 22.63
CA TRP A 297 27.60 -10.80 22.51
C TRP A 297 28.93 -11.48 22.85
N GLY A 298 29.65 -10.90 23.82
CA GLY A 298 30.88 -11.46 24.38
C GLY A 298 32.15 -11.24 23.54
N GLY A 299 33.21 -11.95 23.93
CA GLY A 299 34.52 -11.91 23.31
C GLY A 299 34.78 -13.00 22.26
N GLY A 300 35.79 -12.79 21.41
CA GLY A 300 36.20 -13.72 20.36
C GLY A 300 36.11 -13.13 18.95
N SER A 301 36.20 -13.99 17.94
CA SER A 301 36.09 -13.60 16.52
C SER A 301 34.71 -13.04 16.18
N ILE A 302 34.64 -12.19 15.14
CA ILE A 302 33.37 -11.60 14.68
C ILE A 302 32.33 -12.68 14.36
N GLN A 303 32.72 -13.78 13.73
CA GLN A 303 31.82 -14.91 13.44
C GLN A 303 31.24 -15.54 14.70
N LYS A 304 32.03 -15.73 15.77
CA LYS A 304 31.52 -16.28 17.04
C LYS A 304 30.47 -15.35 17.64
N LYS A 305 30.72 -14.04 17.63
CA LYS A 305 29.77 -13.02 18.14
C LYS A 305 28.49 -12.95 17.32
N LEU A 306 28.58 -13.08 15.99
CA LEU A 306 27.41 -13.13 15.10
C LEU A 306 26.58 -14.40 15.28
N ASN A 307 27.22 -15.55 15.55
CA ASN A 307 26.51 -16.79 15.88
C ASN A 307 25.73 -16.63 17.20
N GLU A 308 26.38 -16.13 18.26
CA GLU A 308 25.74 -15.82 19.55
C GLU A 308 24.58 -14.82 19.40
N ALA A 309 24.77 -13.78 18.58
CA ALA A 309 23.72 -12.82 18.25
C ALA A 309 22.49 -13.50 17.63
N PHE A 310 22.73 -14.39 16.66
CA PHE A 310 21.68 -15.16 15.98
C PHE A 310 20.99 -16.16 16.92
N ASP A 311 21.73 -16.80 17.83
CA ASP A 311 21.16 -17.68 18.86
C ASP A 311 20.23 -16.92 19.81
N ARG A 312 20.64 -15.74 20.28
CA ARG A 312 19.78 -14.85 21.09
C ARG A 312 18.55 -14.35 20.32
N PHE A 313 18.71 -13.96 19.05
CA PHE A 313 17.59 -13.57 18.18
C PHE A 313 16.58 -14.71 18.03
N LYS A 314 17.03 -15.95 17.84
CA LYS A 314 16.14 -17.13 17.79
C LYS A 314 15.36 -17.30 19.09
N VAL A 315 16.00 -17.18 20.26
CA VAL A 315 15.32 -17.25 21.56
C VAL A 315 14.27 -16.16 21.71
N TRP A 316 14.61 -14.91 21.39
CA TRP A 316 13.68 -13.78 21.43
C TRP A 316 12.46 -13.99 20.51
N CYS A 317 12.67 -14.53 19.30
CA CYS A 317 11.57 -14.83 18.37
C CYS A 317 10.60 -15.89 18.90
N LYS A 318 11.10 -16.90 19.64
CA LYS A 318 10.28 -17.91 20.32
C LYS A 318 9.44 -17.27 21.43
N LEU A 319 10.07 -16.47 22.29
CA LEU A 319 9.43 -15.83 23.44
C LEU A 319 8.37 -14.79 23.04
N THR A 320 8.58 -14.09 21.91
CA THR A 320 7.67 -13.06 21.42
C THR A 320 6.65 -13.56 20.39
N HIS A 321 6.71 -14.84 20.02
CA HIS A 321 5.92 -15.46 18.95
C HIS A 321 6.01 -14.76 17.56
N ARG A 322 7.02 -13.92 17.33
CA ARG A 322 7.15 -13.11 16.10
C ARG A 322 7.63 -13.88 14.87
N LEU A 323 8.21 -15.08 15.04
CA LEU A 323 8.52 -15.99 13.93
C LEU A 323 8.16 -17.43 14.31
N THR A 324 7.33 -18.08 13.48
CA THR A 324 6.91 -19.48 13.63
C THR A 324 7.84 -20.48 12.94
N GLN A 325 8.69 -20.01 12.01
CA GLN A 325 9.69 -20.82 11.33
C GLN A 325 10.98 -20.00 11.12
N TYR A 326 12.14 -20.63 11.31
CA TYR A 326 13.44 -20.03 11.00
C TYR A 326 13.82 -20.37 9.55
N PRO A 327 14.04 -19.37 8.67
CA PRO A 327 14.58 -19.59 7.34
C PRO A 327 15.97 -20.23 7.39
N ALA A 328 16.21 -21.25 6.55
CA ALA A 328 17.52 -21.87 6.38
C ALA A 328 18.52 -21.02 5.55
N GLY A 329 18.40 -19.69 5.58
CA GLY A 329 19.29 -18.77 4.86
C GLY A 329 18.73 -17.35 4.70
N CYS A 330 19.61 -16.39 4.41
CA CYS A 330 19.32 -14.96 4.34
C CYS A 330 18.54 -14.51 3.08
N GLY A 331 18.09 -15.45 2.23
CA GLY A 331 17.58 -15.19 0.87
C GLY A 331 16.12 -14.71 0.78
N LYS A 332 15.42 -14.63 1.89
CA LYS A 332 14.20 -13.82 2.04
C LYS A 332 14.50 -12.83 3.14
N GLY A 333 14.28 -11.54 2.89
CA GLY A 333 14.45 -10.53 3.92
C GLY A 333 13.63 -10.94 5.14
N TYR A 334 14.32 -11.20 6.26
CA TYR A 334 13.69 -11.05 7.55
C TYR A 334 13.11 -9.65 7.56
N ASP A 335 11.85 -9.53 7.96
CA ASP A 335 11.22 -8.23 8.08
C ASP A 335 12.13 -7.35 8.93
N THR A 336 12.60 -6.26 8.32
CA THR A 336 13.55 -5.35 8.95
C THR A 336 12.95 -4.78 10.23
N ALA A 337 11.63 -4.67 10.32
CA ALA A 337 10.92 -4.31 11.54
C ALA A 337 11.06 -5.38 12.66
N VAL A 338 11.13 -6.68 12.33
CA VAL A 338 11.30 -7.75 13.34
C VAL A 338 12.71 -7.75 13.91
N ILE A 339 13.76 -7.61 13.07
CA ILE A 339 15.12 -7.49 13.60
C ILE A 339 15.33 -6.14 14.29
N GLY A 340 14.77 -5.05 13.75
CA GLY A 340 14.78 -3.73 14.40
C GLY A 340 14.14 -3.75 15.80
N ALA A 341 12.99 -4.41 15.95
CA ALA A 341 12.34 -4.59 17.25
C ALA A 341 13.18 -5.44 18.23
N TRP A 342 13.89 -6.46 17.74
CA TRP A 342 14.85 -7.20 18.58
C TRP A 342 16.04 -6.33 18.98
N LEU A 343 16.63 -5.59 18.04
CA LEU A 343 17.74 -4.67 18.32
C LEU A 343 17.34 -3.62 19.35
N GLN A 344 16.14 -3.06 19.27
CA GLN A 344 15.59 -2.17 20.31
C GLN A 344 15.53 -2.81 21.69
N THR A 345 15.30 -4.13 21.80
CA THR A 345 15.40 -4.82 23.10
C THR A 345 16.84 -5.03 23.55
N VAL A 346 17.77 -5.34 22.64
CA VAL A 346 19.20 -5.49 22.95
C VAL A 346 19.85 -4.17 23.35
N THR A 347 19.42 -3.03 22.77
CA THR A 347 19.98 -1.71 23.07
C THR A 347 19.43 -1.09 24.35
N ARG A 348 18.36 -1.63 24.95
CA ARG A 348 17.90 -1.19 26.28
C ARG A 348 18.87 -1.54 27.40
N ASP A 349 19.66 -2.59 27.20
CA ASP A 349 20.69 -3.06 28.14
C ASP A 349 22.05 -2.37 27.91
N VAL A 350 22.15 -1.47 26.92
CA VAL A 350 23.33 -0.63 26.70
C VAL A 350 23.17 0.63 27.53
N ASP A 351 24.12 0.88 28.42
CA ASP A 351 24.12 2.06 29.29
C ASP A 351 23.97 3.36 28.47
N PRO A 352 22.88 4.13 28.66
CA PRO A 352 22.63 5.37 27.94
C PRO A 352 23.42 6.56 28.51
N SER A 353 24.33 6.34 29.48
CA SER A 353 25.20 7.39 30.00
C SER A 353 26.07 8.04 28.91
N ALA A 354 26.48 9.29 29.16
CA ALA A 354 27.41 10.00 28.29
C ALA A 354 28.76 9.26 28.15
N GLU A 355 29.14 8.43 29.13
CA GLU A 355 30.33 7.59 29.07
C GLU A 355 30.13 6.38 28.14
N GLY A 356 28.95 5.74 28.17
CA GLY A 356 28.55 4.71 27.21
C GLY A 356 28.56 5.23 25.76
N TYR A 357 27.99 6.42 25.52
CA TYR A 357 28.02 7.08 24.22
C TYR A 357 29.43 7.56 23.81
N GLY A 358 30.25 8.02 24.75
CA GLY A 358 31.65 8.37 24.50
C GLY A 358 32.48 7.15 24.07
N LEU A 359 32.30 6.02 24.74
CA LEU A 359 32.95 4.76 24.40
C LEU A 359 32.47 4.23 23.03
N LEU A 360 31.19 4.40 22.70
CA LEU A 360 30.62 4.11 21.38
C LEU A 360 31.30 4.96 20.29
N ALA A 361 31.37 6.28 20.46
CA ALA A 361 31.99 7.20 19.51
C ALA A 361 33.48 6.88 19.27
N VAL A 362 34.25 6.64 20.34
CA VAL A 362 35.67 6.24 20.24
C VAL A 362 35.85 4.91 19.51
N ARG A 363 34.95 3.94 19.70
CA ARG A 363 34.99 2.65 19.00
C ARG A 363 34.60 2.78 17.52
N CYS A 364 33.59 3.58 17.19
CA CYS A 364 33.22 3.90 15.80
C CYS A 364 34.37 4.58 15.04
N ALA A 365 35.01 5.59 15.67
CA ALA A 365 36.16 6.29 15.09
C ALA A 365 37.35 5.34 14.83
N ARG A 366 37.64 4.41 15.75
CA ARG A 366 38.70 3.40 15.60
C ARG A 366 38.44 2.40 14.47
N LEU A 367 37.18 2.10 14.17
CA LEU A 367 36.82 1.20 13.06
C LEU A 367 37.02 1.86 11.68
N ARG A 368 37.37 3.16 11.61
CA ARG A 368 37.34 3.98 10.39
C ARG A 368 36.01 3.85 9.63
N TRP A 369 34.92 3.60 10.36
CA TRP A 369 33.60 3.52 9.77
C TRP A 369 33.26 4.92 9.27
N PRO A 370 33.10 5.17 7.96
CA PRO A 370 32.50 6.42 7.51
C PRO A 370 31.07 6.36 8.04
N LEU A 371 30.78 7.12 9.10
CA LEU A 371 29.41 7.32 9.60
C LEU A 371 28.56 7.63 8.39
N LEU A 372 27.70 6.68 8.02
CA LEU A 372 26.94 6.69 6.76
C LEU A 372 26.30 8.06 6.63
N ASP A 373 26.78 8.85 5.66
CA ASP A 373 26.57 10.29 5.51
C ASP A 373 25.33 10.79 6.25
N LEU A 374 25.55 11.31 7.47
CA LEU A 374 24.46 11.63 8.39
C LEU A 374 23.61 12.78 7.83
N ASP A 375 24.25 13.66 7.07
CA ASP A 375 23.61 14.76 6.36
C ASP A 375 22.73 14.21 5.21
N HIS A 376 23.18 13.16 4.51
CA HIS A 376 22.33 12.43 3.55
C HIS A 376 21.14 11.72 4.22
N GLN A 377 21.31 11.16 5.42
CA GLN A 377 20.20 10.55 6.18
C GLN A 377 19.16 11.59 6.61
N ILE A 378 19.62 12.77 7.06
CA ILE A 378 18.77 13.90 7.42
C ILE A 378 18.05 14.45 6.16
N ALA A 379 18.77 14.63 5.05
CA ALA A 379 18.22 15.09 3.78
C ALA A 379 17.19 14.13 3.16
N CYS A 380 17.34 12.82 3.36
CA CYS A 380 16.38 11.81 2.91
C CYS A 380 15.13 11.67 3.81
N GLY A 381 14.94 12.53 4.81
CA GLY A 381 13.71 12.62 5.60
C GLY A 381 13.66 11.73 6.85
N ALA A 382 14.81 11.24 7.34
CA ALA A 382 14.87 10.40 8.56
C ALA A 382 14.55 11.15 9.88
N GLN A 383 14.23 12.46 9.83
CA GLN A 383 13.86 13.30 10.99
C GLN A 383 12.75 12.68 11.87
N PHE A 384 11.85 11.88 11.29
CA PHE A 384 10.73 11.27 12.01
C PHE A 384 11.03 9.93 12.71
N LEU A 385 12.20 9.32 12.48
CA LEU A 385 12.56 7.99 13.01
C LEU A 385 13.66 8.01 14.08
N LEU A 386 14.39 9.12 14.23
CA LEU A 386 15.49 9.27 15.19
C LEU A 386 15.17 10.19 16.38
N ASN A 387 13.94 10.72 16.48
CA ASN A 387 13.60 11.71 17.51
C ASN A 387 12.90 11.08 18.74
N PRO A 388 13.69 10.74 19.77
CA PRO A 388 13.30 10.98 21.16
C PRO A 388 14.14 12.08 21.85
N LEU A 389 15.11 12.69 21.16
CA LEU A 389 16.20 13.48 21.76
C LEU A 389 16.41 14.89 21.17
N CYS A 390 15.51 15.39 20.32
CA CYS A 390 15.54 16.79 19.86
C CYS A 390 14.59 17.71 20.66
N VAL A 391 14.31 17.36 21.92
CA VAL A 391 13.62 18.22 22.90
C VAL A 391 14.40 18.22 24.22
N LEU A 392 15.55 18.88 24.19
CA LEU A 392 16.25 19.52 25.32
C LEU A 392 16.88 20.82 24.79
#